data_AF-A0A0W0ZXW3-F1
#
_entry.id   AF-A0A0W0ZXW3-F1
#
_cell.length_a   1.000
_cell.length_b   1.000
_cell.length_c   1.000
_cell.angle_alpha   90.00
_cell.angle_beta   90.00
_cell.angle_gamma   90.00
#
_symmetry.space_group_name_H-M   'P 1'
#
loop_
_entity.id
_entity.type
_entity.pdbx_description
1 polymer ?
#
loop_
_entity_poly.entity_id
_entity_poly.type
_entity_poly.pdbx_seq_one_letter_code
_entity_poly.pdbx_strand_id
1 'polypeptide(L)'
;MIHYKSYRKLVNHHSSNPLIVKSIDQTIQKIIPEHIENFDFRNHRSGLLLGNVQSGKTGHMLGILAAAADYDFEVFIILTTDSVSLQKQTLERSLGLLDTFCVCDEQDDMRFFSNNMRKPVVIILKKNGRVLETWKNNLISSRFLVGRPVFIIDDESDAASLNTKINKDDQSTINKRISEIRKIANSSFYLQVTATAQSLFLQEEGEYKPEFVYYFPPGEGYLGGNFFYSIPPSYVIRITHEDEISDLREQDRHLPEGMIKAITSFLVAAAHLISVEKKSSCNFLIHPSVNISDHEIIAERIGQALNLFLYSAYEDDSFQLLLHEAWIDLQSTKPDILSFDETYEVISEFLENEKIKITTMNSASKNAGETDFKVGINIVVGGNCLGRGYTFPNLQTTYYCRKSKKPQADTFWQHCRAFGYDRDPGLVRMFLPASLLKLFTDLNNANNAIIDYIVEYGIEGIQLIYPKNVSPTRLNVVNKKKLQVIAGGVNLFPSYPTPNNRQIIDDLTAAFDAQVEYTFVEIEIIKQLLSYTESEIENDWPAENFINCIDSLEKKEQKQAVLIVRRERNIGKETGTLLSPDDRKLGLRFQDKVVLTLYRITGDVRKGWAGIPLWIPNIKFPQGKFFYSTDSENS
;
A
#
# COMPACT_ATOMS: atom_id res chain seq x y z
N MET A 1 -19.00 17.29 -22.61
CA MET A 1 -17.77 17.43 -21.81
C MET A 1 -17.03 18.71 -22.17
N ILE A 2 -17.25 19.78 -21.40
CA ILE A 2 -16.54 21.06 -21.46
C ILE A 2 -15.37 21.01 -20.48
N HIS A 3 -15.63 20.60 -19.24
CA HIS A 3 -14.68 20.63 -18.14
C HIS A 3 -13.53 19.65 -18.35
N TYR A 4 -13.84 18.40 -18.69
CA TYR A 4 -12.80 17.40 -18.93
C TYR A 4 -11.90 17.74 -20.12
N LYS A 5 -12.48 18.31 -21.20
CA LYS A 5 -11.70 18.72 -22.38
C LYS A 5 -10.69 19.81 -22.04
N SER A 6 -11.08 20.78 -21.20
CA SER A 6 -10.17 21.84 -20.74
C SER A 6 -9.04 21.28 -19.88
N TYR A 7 -9.40 20.46 -18.89
CA TYR A 7 -8.44 19.75 -18.03
C TYR A 7 -7.43 18.94 -18.86
N ARG A 8 -7.92 18.12 -19.79
CA ARG A 8 -7.10 17.28 -20.67
C ARG A 8 -6.13 18.10 -21.51
N LYS A 9 -6.58 19.25 -22.03
CA LYS A 9 -5.72 20.19 -22.77
C LYS A 9 -4.61 20.71 -21.87
N LEU A 10 -4.92 21.17 -20.65
CA LEU A 10 -3.94 21.73 -19.72
C LEU A 10 -2.92 20.69 -19.26
N VAL A 11 -3.35 19.46 -18.92
CA VAL A 11 -2.42 18.38 -18.58
C VAL A 11 -1.44 18.11 -19.73
N ASN A 12 -1.93 18.10 -20.97
CA ASN A 12 -1.07 17.86 -22.13
C ASN A 12 -0.06 18.99 -22.39
N HIS A 13 -0.34 20.22 -21.94
CA HIS A 13 0.60 21.35 -22.03
C HIS A 13 1.60 21.35 -20.87
N HIS A 14 1.19 20.91 -19.68
CA HIS A 14 2.02 20.91 -18.46
C HIS A 14 2.81 19.63 -18.23
N SER A 15 2.40 18.51 -18.84
CA SER A 15 3.08 17.22 -18.72
C SER A 15 4.14 17.07 -19.81
N SER A 16 5.38 16.75 -19.42
CA SER A 16 6.43 16.30 -20.33
C SER A 16 6.21 14.87 -20.83
N ASN A 17 5.27 14.12 -20.23
CA ASN A 17 4.96 12.75 -20.59
C ASN A 17 3.54 12.63 -21.19
N PRO A 18 3.39 12.44 -22.52
CA PRO A 18 2.09 12.29 -23.18
C PRO A 18 1.34 11.02 -22.76
N LEU A 19 2.01 10.02 -22.18
CA LEU A 19 1.40 8.77 -21.71
C LEU A 19 0.52 8.98 -20.47
N ILE A 20 0.79 10.03 -19.67
CA ILE A 20 -0.02 10.37 -18.50
C ILE A 20 -1.47 10.68 -18.91
N VAL A 21 -1.65 11.45 -20.00
CA VAL A 21 -3.00 11.78 -20.50
C VAL A 21 -3.76 10.53 -20.91
N LYS A 22 -3.08 9.58 -21.57
CA LYS A 22 -3.69 8.31 -21.99
C LYS A 22 -4.16 7.47 -20.80
N SER A 23 -3.35 7.40 -19.74
CA SER A 23 -3.73 6.66 -18.51
C SER A 23 -4.93 7.29 -17.79
N ILE A 24 -4.98 8.63 -17.77
CA ILE A 24 -6.14 9.36 -17.23
C ILE A 24 -7.40 9.12 -18.10
N ASP A 25 -7.26 9.18 -19.44
CA ASP A 25 -8.36 8.88 -20.38
C ASP A 25 -8.93 7.47 -20.11
N GLN A 26 -8.08 6.46 -19.91
CA GLN A 26 -8.50 5.08 -19.59
C GLN A 26 -9.25 4.97 -18.26
N THR A 27 -8.77 5.68 -17.23
CA THR A 27 -9.41 5.71 -15.91
C THR A 27 -10.82 6.30 -16.00
N ILE A 28 -10.97 7.38 -16.76
CA ILE A 28 -12.24 8.10 -16.93
C ILE A 28 -13.22 7.29 -17.76
N GLN A 29 -12.76 6.62 -18.83
CA GLN A 29 -13.59 5.71 -19.64
C GLN A 29 -14.16 4.53 -18.84
N LYS A 30 -13.54 4.16 -17.72
CA LYS A 30 -14.03 3.14 -16.79
C LYS A 30 -14.98 3.72 -15.75
N ILE A 31 -14.53 4.72 -14.99
CA ILE A 31 -15.28 5.21 -13.82
C ILE A 31 -16.53 6.00 -14.21
N ILE A 32 -16.46 6.84 -15.25
CA ILE A 32 -17.56 7.75 -15.56
C ILE A 32 -18.83 7.00 -16.01
N PRO A 33 -18.78 6.08 -17.00
CA PRO A 33 -20.00 5.38 -17.44
C PRO A 33 -20.58 4.46 -16.35
N GLU A 34 -19.71 3.79 -15.58
CA GLU A 34 -20.12 2.78 -14.59
C GLU A 34 -20.70 3.41 -13.30
N HIS A 35 -20.22 4.59 -12.89
CA HIS A 35 -20.52 5.13 -11.56
C HIS A 35 -21.03 6.57 -11.52
N ILE A 36 -20.77 7.39 -12.55
CA ILE A 36 -21.08 8.83 -12.54
C ILE A 36 -22.25 9.18 -13.46
N GLU A 37 -22.25 8.69 -14.71
CA GLU A 37 -23.28 9.02 -15.71
C GLU A 37 -24.69 8.62 -15.27
N ASN A 38 -24.81 7.49 -14.56
CA ASN A 38 -26.07 6.96 -14.05
C ASN A 38 -26.22 7.12 -12.53
N PHE A 39 -25.52 8.09 -11.92
CA PHE A 39 -25.67 8.36 -10.50
C PHE A 39 -27.13 8.75 -10.20
N ASP A 40 -27.75 8.14 -9.18
CA ASP A 40 -29.18 8.28 -8.94
C ASP A 40 -29.57 9.59 -8.21
N PHE A 41 -28.56 10.34 -7.74
CA PHE A 41 -28.69 11.56 -6.94
C PHE A 41 -29.53 11.41 -5.65
N ARG A 42 -29.74 10.17 -5.19
CA ARG A 42 -30.56 9.81 -4.02
C ARG A 42 -29.76 9.06 -2.95
N ASN A 43 -28.71 8.36 -3.34
CA ASN A 43 -27.92 7.55 -2.44
C ASN A 43 -26.53 8.17 -2.17
N HIS A 44 -25.92 7.75 -1.07
CA HIS A 44 -24.53 8.04 -0.79
C HIS A 44 -23.69 6.87 -1.25
N ARG A 45 -22.77 7.10 -2.18
CA ARG A 45 -21.87 6.08 -2.70
C ARG A 45 -20.45 6.28 -2.24
N SER A 46 -19.75 5.18 -2.01
CA SER A 46 -18.32 5.18 -1.69
C SER A 46 -17.55 4.30 -2.67
N GLY A 47 -16.44 4.80 -3.21
CA GLY A 47 -15.59 4.07 -4.15
C GLY A 47 -14.11 4.29 -3.87
N LEU A 48 -13.27 3.38 -4.34
CA LEU A 48 -11.83 3.45 -4.15
C LEU A 48 -11.09 3.56 -5.48
N LEU A 49 -10.30 4.61 -5.64
CA LEU A 49 -9.27 4.74 -6.66
C LEU A 49 -7.92 4.31 -6.07
N LEU A 50 -7.43 3.14 -6.49
CA LEU A 50 -6.17 2.57 -6.04
C LEU A 50 -5.09 2.77 -7.10
N GLY A 51 -3.94 3.30 -6.69
CA GLY A 51 -2.78 3.41 -7.58
C GLY A 51 -1.47 3.41 -6.81
N ASN A 52 -0.37 2.99 -7.44
CA ASN A 52 0.91 2.82 -6.75
C ASN A 52 1.41 4.13 -6.10
N VAL A 53 2.32 4.02 -5.14
CA VAL A 53 2.97 5.19 -4.50
C VAL A 53 3.66 6.04 -5.59
N GLN A 54 3.41 7.35 -5.60
CA GLN A 54 3.94 8.26 -6.64
C GLN A 54 3.58 7.91 -8.11
N SER A 55 2.51 7.14 -8.34
CA SER A 55 2.02 6.79 -9.70
C SER A 55 1.39 7.94 -10.48
N GLY A 56 1.03 9.05 -9.82
CA GLY A 56 0.29 10.16 -10.44
C GLY A 56 -1.18 10.30 -10.02
N LYS A 57 -1.60 9.68 -8.90
CA LYS A 57 -2.96 9.73 -8.32
C LYS A 57 -3.66 11.10 -8.43
N THR A 58 -2.96 12.20 -8.12
CA THR A 58 -3.52 13.56 -8.18
C THR A 58 -4.01 13.94 -9.58
N GLY A 59 -3.33 13.48 -10.65
CA GLY A 59 -3.81 13.67 -12.02
C GLY A 59 -5.15 12.95 -12.23
N HIS A 60 -5.20 11.66 -11.92
CA HIS A 60 -6.40 10.84 -12.10
C HIS A 60 -7.60 11.39 -11.31
N MET A 61 -7.42 11.76 -10.04
CA MET A 61 -8.52 12.30 -9.22
C MET A 61 -9.05 13.64 -9.77
N LEU A 62 -8.18 14.54 -10.26
CA LEU A 62 -8.60 15.81 -10.87
C LEU A 62 -9.27 15.59 -12.23
N GLY A 63 -8.84 14.58 -12.99
CA GLY A 63 -9.48 14.19 -14.24
C GLY A 63 -10.89 13.63 -14.03
N ILE A 64 -11.08 12.76 -13.03
CA ILE A 64 -12.39 12.24 -12.64
C ILE A 64 -13.29 13.39 -12.17
N LEU A 65 -12.77 14.30 -11.34
CA LEU A 65 -13.49 15.50 -10.90
C LEU A 65 -13.95 16.33 -12.10
N ALA A 66 -13.04 16.63 -13.02
CA ALA A 66 -13.32 17.43 -14.20
C ALA A 66 -14.37 16.76 -15.10
N ALA A 67 -14.32 15.44 -15.25
CA ALA A 67 -15.31 14.69 -16.00
C ALA A 67 -16.66 14.62 -15.27
N ALA A 68 -16.69 14.42 -13.96
CA ALA A 68 -17.93 14.40 -13.18
C ALA A 68 -18.67 15.74 -13.22
N ALA A 69 -17.94 16.87 -13.35
CA ALA A 69 -18.55 18.18 -13.54
C ALA A 69 -19.35 18.32 -14.85
N ASP A 70 -19.08 17.46 -15.84
CA ASP A 70 -19.87 17.37 -17.07
C ASP A 70 -21.15 16.52 -16.91
N TYR A 71 -21.42 15.97 -15.72
CA TYR A 71 -22.58 15.11 -15.36
C TYR A 71 -23.27 15.58 -14.05
N ASP A 72 -23.65 16.85 -13.98
CA ASP A 72 -24.48 17.44 -12.91
C ASP A 72 -23.87 17.48 -11.49
N PHE A 73 -22.57 17.22 -11.35
CA PHE A 73 -21.84 17.55 -10.13
C PHE A 73 -21.29 18.97 -10.18
N GLU A 74 -21.70 19.82 -9.23
CA GLU A 74 -21.25 21.23 -9.21
C GLU A 74 -20.44 21.59 -7.96
N VAL A 75 -20.49 20.77 -6.89
CA VAL A 75 -19.79 21.02 -5.62
C VAL A 75 -18.84 19.88 -5.30
N PHE A 76 -17.55 20.20 -5.27
CA PHE A 76 -16.47 19.26 -5.03
C PHE A 76 -15.67 19.64 -3.78
N ILE A 77 -15.28 18.64 -3.00
CA ILE A 77 -14.39 18.79 -1.85
C ILE A 77 -13.21 17.84 -2.02
N ILE A 78 -12.00 18.36 -1.97
CA ILE A 78 -10.77 17.55 -1.93
C ILE A 78 -10.23 17.60 -0.50
N LEU A 79 -10.15 16.44 0.15
CA LEU A 79 -9.57 16.28 1.48
C LEU A 79 -8.11 15.83 1.35
N THR A 80 -7.19 16.62 1.89
CA THR A 80 -5.76 16.26 1.99
C THR A 80 -5.40 15.91 3.43
N THR A 81 -4.27 15.23 3.65
CA THR A 81 -3.71 15.06 5.00
C THR A 81 -3.54 16.40 5.73
N ASP A 82 -3.47 16.39 7.06
CA ASP A 82 -3.25 17.59 7.88
C ASP A 82 -1.82 18.14 7.76
N SER A 83 -1.50 18.68 6.58
CA SER A 83 -0.21 19.22 6.20
C SER A 83 -0.41 20.43 5.28
N VAL A 84 0.20 21.55 5.67
CA VAL A 84 0.12 22.81 4.93
C VAL A 84 0.81 22.69 3.57
N SER A 85 1.97 22.03 3.50
CA SER A 85 2.72 21.88 2.24
C SER A 85 1.93 21.05 1.22
N LEU A 86 1.29 19.97 1.68
CA LEU A 86 0.49 19.10 0.83
C LEU A 86 -0.78 19.78 0.31
N GLN A 87 -1.48 20.47 1.20
CA GLN A 87 -2.66 21.23 0.81
C GLN A 87 -2.29 22.30 -0.23
N LYS A 88 -1.20 23.04 -0.02
CA LYS A 88 -0.72 24.07 -0.96
C LYS A 88 -0.35 23.46 -2.32
N GLN A 89 0.33 22.32 -2.34
CA GLN A 89 0.68 21.63 -3.58
C GLN A 89 -0.56 21.20 -4.36
N THR A 90 -1.57 20.63 -3.69
CA THR A 90 -2.83 20.23 -4.33
C THR A 90 -3.62 21.44 -4.82
N LEU A 91 -3.58 22.56 -4.08
CA LEU A 91 -4.18 23.83 -4.47
C LEU A 91 -3.55 24.41 -5.73
N GLU A 92 -2.23 24.56 -5.78
CA GLU A 92 -1.50 25.08 -6.93
C GLU A 92 -1.76 24.24 -8.18
N ARG A 93 -1.75 22.91 -8.06
CA ARG A 93 -2.08 22.00 -9.16
C ARG A 93 -3.52 22.15 -9.63
N SER A 94 -4.47 22.29 -8.71
CA SER A 94 -5.89 22.47 -9.06
C SER A 94 -6.11 23.80 -9.77
N LEU A 95 -5.51 24.89 -9.29
CA LEU A 95 -5.56 26.21 -9.94
C LEU A 95 -4.98 26.16 -11.37
N GLY A 96 -3.91 25.40 -11.59
CA GLY A 96 -3.28 25.26 -12.90
C GLY A 96 -4.02 24.35 -13.89
N LEU A 97 -4.85 23.41 -13.41
CA LEU A 97 -5.48 22.39 -14.25
C LEU A 97 -7.02 22.50 -14.35
N LEU A 98 -7.67 23.29 -13.50
CA LEU A 98 -9.12 23.43 -13.42
C LEU A 98 -9.58 24.86 -13.74
N ASP A 99 -9.18 25.40 -14.90
CA ASP A 99 -9.47 26.76 -15.34
C ASP A 99 -10.98 27.09 -15.49
N THR A 100 -11.80 26.07 -15.72
CA THR A 100 -13.26 26.18 -15.78
C THR A 100 -13.94 26.20 -14.41
N PHE A 101 -13.21 26.05 -13.31
CA PHE A 101 -13.76 25.92 -11.95
C PHE A 101 -13.54 27.17 -11.09
N CYS A 102 -14.30 27.28 -10.02
CA CYS A 102 -13.94 28.12 -8.87
C CYS A 102 -13.19 27.27 -7.84
N VAL A 103 -11.86 27.35 -7.82
CA VAL A 103 -11.04 26.63 -6.84
C VAL A 103 -10.85 27.51 -5.60
N CYS A 104 -11.23 27.02 -4.43
CA CYS A 104 -11.09 27.68 -3.14
C CYS A 104 -10.12 26.88 -2.24
N ASP A 105 -9.26 27.58 -1.53
CA ASP A 105 -8.51 27.00 -0.41
C ASP A 105 -9.36 26.92 0.87
N GLU A 106 -8.74 26.60 2.01
CA GLU A 106 -9.44 26.46 3.28
C GLU A 106 -9.80 27.79 3.98
N GLN A 107 -9.33 28.92 3.47
CA GLN A 107 -9.60 30.28 3.95
C GLN A 107 -10.42 31.13 2.95
N ASP A 108 -10.68 30.62 1.75
CA ASP A 108 -11.36 31.30 0.63
C ASP A 108 -12.91 31.28 0.70
N ASP A 109 -13.50 31.50 1.88
CA ASP A 109 -14.96 31.52 2.05
C ASP A 109 -15.63 32.64 1.23
N MET A 110 -15.03 33.84 1.20
CA MET A 110 -15.53 34.96 0.41
C MET A 110 -15.58 34.65 -1.10
N ARG A 111 -14.55 33.95 -1.62
CA ARG A 111 -14.53 33.50 -3.01
C ARG A 111 -15.62 32.45 -3.27
N PHE A 112 -15.79 31.52 -2.33
CA PHE A 112 -16.86 30.52 -2.37
C PHE A 112 -18.26 31.16 -2.45
N PHE A 113 -18.59 32.10 -1.56
CA PHE A 113 -19.88 32.78 -1.57
C PHE A 113 -20.10 33.65 -2.82
N SER A 114 -19.07 34.39 -3.25
CA SER A 114 -19.16 35.28 -4.42
C SER A 114 -19.27 34.53 -5.76
N ASN A 115 -18.78 33.27 -5.83
CA ASN A 115 -18.99 32.41 -6.99
C ASN A 115 -20.48 32.21 -7.29
N ASN A 116 -21.34 32.11 -6.25
CA ASN A 116 -22.79 31.92 -6.37
C ASN A 116 -23.18 30.85 -7.40
N MET A 117 -22.43 29.74 -7.42
CA MET A 117 -22.56 28.63 -8.38
C MET A 117 -22.49 29.02 -9.88
N ARG A 118 -21.81 30.13 -10.22
CA ARG A 118 -21.55 30.53 -11.63
C ARG A 118 -20.59 29.56 -12.34
N LYS A 119 -19.68 28.96 -11.59
CA LYS A 119 -18.81 27.86 -12.02
C LYS A 119 -18.93 26.72 -11.00
N PRO A 120 -18.70 25.45 -11.41
CA PRO A 120 -18.50 24.37 -10.45
C PRO A 120 -17.38 24.73 -9.47
N VAL A 121 -17.57 24.41 -8.19
CA VAL A 121 -16.69 24.83 -7.11
C VAL A 121 -15.89 23.65 -6.56
N VAL A 122 -14.60 23.87 -6.33
CA VAL A 122 -13.69 22.87 -5.74
C VAL A 122 -13.09 23.47 -4.49
N ILE A 123 -13.33 22.83 -3.34
CA ILE A 123 -12.84 23.29 -2.04
C ILE A 123 -11.75 22.33 -1.56
N ILE A 124 -10.55 22.85 -1.30
CA ILE A 124 -9.38 22.02 -0.92
C ILE A 124 -9.09 22.19 0.57
N LEU A 125 -9.39 21.13 1.33
CA LEU A 125 -9.38 21.15 2.79
C LEU A 125 -8.36 20.15 3.36
N LYS A 126 -7.66 20.56 4.41
CA LYS A 126 -6.98 19.59 5.28
C LYS A 126 -7.99 18.80 6.10
N LYS A 127 -7.66 17.54 6.40
CA LYS A 127 -8.33 16.68 7.40
C LYS A 127 -8.06 17.19 8.82
N ASN A 128 -8.51 18.40 9.12
CA ASN A 128 -8.35 19.07 10.40
C ASN A 128 -9.72 19.38 10.99
N GLY A 129 -9.92 19.04 12.27
CA GLY A 129 -11.24 19.16 12.91
C GLY A 129 -11.83 20.57 12.93
N ARG A 130 -10.99 21.62 13.00
CA ARG A 130 -11.46 23.03 12.95
C ARG A 130 -11.81 23.44 11.53
N VAL A 131 -10.94 23.12 10.57
CA VAL A 131 -11.15 23.44 9.15
C VAL A 131 -12.43 22.80 8.63
N LEU A 132 -12.62 21.50 8.89
CA LEU A 132 -13.83 20.79 8.47
C LEU A 132 -15.09 21.36 9.12
N GLU A 133 -15.03 21.80 10.38
CA GLU A 133 -16.17 22.43 11.04
C GLU A 133 -16.55 23.78 10.42
N THR A 134 -15.55 24.63 10.13
CA THR A 134 -15.76 25.90 9.45
C THR A 134 -16.42 25.68 8.09
N TRP A 135 -15.90 24.76 7.28
CA TRP A 135 -16.44 24.51 5.95
C TRP A 135 -17.80 23.82 5.95
N LYS A 136 -18.07 22.94 6.93
CA LYS A 136 -19.42 22.42 7.17
C LYS A 136 -20.42 23.58 7.36
N ASN A 137 -20.08 24.57 8.19
CA ASN A 137 -20.95 25.72 8.45
C ASN A 137 -21.10 26.63 7.21
N ASN A 138 -20.03 26.83 6.43
CA ASN A 138 -20.09 27.59 5.17
C ASN A 138 -20.99 26.90 4.13
N LEU A 139 -20.86 25.58 3.99
CA LEU A 139 -21.70 24.78 3.08
C LEU A 139 -23.18 24.86 3.46
N ILE A 140 -23.50 24.72 4.75
CA ILE A 140 -24.88 24.88 5.27
C ILE A 140 -25.41 26.30 4.97
N SER A 141 -24.61 27.32 5.28
CA SER A 141 -25.03 28.72 5.16
C SER A 141 -25.23 29.16 3.71
N SER A 142 -24.42 28.64 2.78
CA SER A 142 -24.53 28.95 1.35
C SER A 142 -25.79 28.39 0.68
N ARG A 143 -26.35 27.31 1.25
CA ARG A 143 -27.43 26.51 0.64
C ARG A 143 -27.09 25.95 -0.76
N PHE A 144 -25.82 25.96 -1.18
CA PHE A 144 -25.43 25.46 -2.49
C PHE A 144 -25.67 23.95 -2.66
N LEU A 145 -25.60 23.19 -1.56
CA LEU A 145 -25.89 21.75 -1.56
C LEU A 145 -27.39 21.40 -1.52
N VAL A 146 -28.29 22.38 -1.43
CA VAL A 146 -29.74 22.10 -1.46
C VAL A 146 -30.12 21.57 -2.84
N GLY A 147 -30.55 20.30 -2.89
CA GLY A 147 -30.95 19.62 -4.12
C GLY A 147 -29.79 19.24 -5.04
N ARG A 148 -28.53 19.32 -4.58
CA ARG A 148 -27.34 18.95 -5.35
C ARG A 148 -26.51 17.90 -4.61
N PRO A 149 -25.87 16.96 -5.33
CA PRO A 149 -24.94 16.04 -4.70
C PRO A 149 -23.64 16.76 -4.31
N VAL A 150 -22.93 16.22 -3.33
CA VAL A 150 -21.53 16.59 -3.06
C VAL A 150 -20.59 15.49 -3.54
N PHE A 151 -19.57 15.86 -4.31
CA PHE A 151 -18.49 14.94 -4.68
C PHE A 151 -17.30 15.19 -3.76
N ILE A 152 -16.89 14.18 -2.99
CA ILE A 152 -15.77 14.28 -2.06
C ILE A 152 -14.66 13.34 -2.54
N ILE A 153 -13.47 13.89 -2.72
CA ILE A 153 -12.24 13.13 -2.99
C ILE A 153 -11.44 13.10 -1.69
N ASP A 154 -11.23 11.92 -1.15
CA ASP A 154 -10.46 11.69 0.06
C ASP A 154 -9.06 11.19 -0.28
N ASP A 155 -8.10 12.11 -0.43
CA ASP A 155 -6.71 11.78 -0.75
C ASP A 155 -5.98 11.22 0.48
N GLU A 156 -5.23 10.14 0.28
CA GLU A 156 -4.66 9.32 1.35
C GLU A 156 -5.76 8.90 2.36
N SER A 157 -6.88 8.36 1.85
CA SER A 157 -8.09 8.02 2.62
C SER A 157 -7.86 7.05 3.78
N ASP A 158 -6.83 6.22 3.69
CA ASP A 158 -6.40 5.34 4.77
C ASP A 158 -5.72 6.10 5.94
N ALA A 159 -5.45 7.40 5.79
CA ALA A 159 -5.01 8.30 6.86
C ALA A 159 -6.11 9.25 7.34
N ALA A 160 -6.24 9.32 8.66
CA ALA A 160 -7.08 10.25 9.44
C ALA A 160 -8.61 10.15 9.25
N SER A 161 -9.10 9.77 8.07
CA SER A 161 -10.54 9.68 7.77
C SER A 161 -11.24 8.52 8.48
N LEU A 162 -10.55 7.39 8.66
CA LEU A 162 -11.11 6.20 9.31
C LEU A 162 -11.33 6.38 10.82
N ASN A 163 -12.33 5.67 11.37
CA ASN A 163 -12.69 5.79 12.77
C ASN A 163 -11.67 5.10 13.70
N THR A 164 -10.75 5.89 14.26
CA THR A 164 -9.75 5.42 15.24
C THR A 164 -10.31 5.04 16.62
N LYS A 165 -11.61 5.28 16.86
CA LYS A 165 -12.31 4.98 18.11
C LYS A 165 -13.33 3.85 17.99
N ILE A 166 -13.35 3.12 16.88
CA ILE A 166 -14.34 2.04 16.62
C ILE A 166 -14.37 0.99 17.75
N ASN A 167 -13.21 0.63 18.30
CA ASN A 167 -13.11 -0.34 19.40
C ASN A 167 -13.43 0.24 20.79
N LYS A 168 -13.94 1.48 20.86
CA LYS A 168 -14.40 2.15 22.07
C LYS A 168 -15.89 2.56 21.95
N ASP A 169 -16.59 2.03 20.96
CA ASP A 169 -17.98 2.37 20.64
C ASP A 169 -18.21 3.89 20.50
N ASP A 170 -17.21 4.59 19.95
CA ASP A 170 -17.18 6.05 19.77
C ASP A 170 -16.66 6.41 18.36
N GLN A 171 -16.86 7.66 17.94
CA GLN A 171 -16.44 8.18 16.65
C GLN A 171 -15.32 9.21 16.80
N SER A 172 -14.25 9.06 16.03
CA SER A 172 -13.18 10.05 15.98
C SER A 172 -13.64 11.37 15.35
N THR A 173 -13.07 12.50 15.78
CA THR A 173 -13.54 13.84 15.37
C THR A 173 -13.54 14.05 13.86
N ILE A 174 -12.45 13.70 13.17
CA ILE A 174 -12.32 13.89 11.71
C ILE A 174 -13.35 13.03 10.97
N ASN A 175 -13.44 11.74 11.32
CA ASN A 175 -14.43 10.82 10.78
C ASN A 175 -15.87 11.37 10.94
N LYS A 176 -16.21 11.86 12.13
CA LYS A 176 -17.51 12.49 12.41
C LYS A 176 -17.77 13.70 11.50
N ARG A 177 -16.81 14.62 11.36
CA ARG A 177 -17.00 15.83 10.54
C ARG A 177 -17.15 15.51 9.05
N ILE A 178 -16.40 14.53 8.52
CA ILE A 178 -16.56 14.09 7.14
C ILE A 178 -17.95 13.49 6.92
N SER A 179 -18.42 12.63 7.82
CA SER A 179 -19.77 12.06 7.78
C SER A 179 -20.85 13.14 7.85
N GLU A 180 -20.69 14.16 8.72
CA GLU A 180 -21.60 15.31 8.78
C GLU A 180 -21.64 16.09 7.45
N ILE A 181 -20.49 16.36 6.82
CA ILE A 181 -20.43 17.06 5.52
C ILE A 181 -21.15 16.27 4.43
N ARG A 182 -20.94 14.95 4.37
CA ARG A 182 -21.63 14.07 3.41
C ARG A 182 -23.15 14.13 3.54
N LYS A 183 -23.65 14.28 4.77
CA LYS A 183 -25.07 14.33 5.12
C LYS A 183 -25.70 15.72 4.95
N ILE A 184 -24.93 16.76 4.62
CA ILE A 184 -25.51 18.08 4.25
C ILE A 184 -26.27 17.98 2.93
N ALA A 185 -25.72 17.23 1.97
CA ALA A 185 -26.32 17.00 0.68
C ALA A 185 -27.28 15.80 0.71
N ASN A 186 -28.29 15.80 -0.16
CA ASN A 186 -29.24 14.69 -0.28
C ASN A 186 -28.57 13.39 -0.78
N SER A 187 -27.43 13.52 -1.47
CA SER A 187 -26.64 12.42 -2.01
C SER A 187 -25.17 12.82 -2.04
N SER A 188 -24.27 11.83 -2.03
CA SER A 188 -22.83 12.10 -2.09
C SER A 188 -22.08 11.02 -2.86
N PHE A 189 -21.02 11.41 -3.55
CA PHE A 189 -20.06 10.50 -4.16
C PHE A 189 -18.73 10.64 -3.43
N TYR A 190 -18.35 9.65 -2.63
CA TYR A 190 -17.16 9.64 -1.79
C TYR A 190 -16.07 8.78 -2.43
N LEU A 191 -15.16 9.42 -3.17
CA LEU A 191 -14.04 8.76 -3.83
C LEU A 191 -12.80 8.76 -2.93
N GLN A 192 -12.49 7.60 -2.36
CA GLN A 192 -11.28 7.34 -1.61
C GLN A 192 -10.10 7.17 -2.57
N VAL A 193 -8.97 7.81 -2.30
CA VAL A 193 -7.77 7.72 -3.14
C VAL A 193 -6.58 7.33 -2.26
N THR A 194 -5.91 6.22 -2.57
CA THR A 194 -4.72 5.80 -1.81
C THR A 194 -3.80 4.87 -2.61
N ALA A 195 -2.58 4.68 -2.10
CA ALA A 195 -1.69 3.60 -2.54
C ALA A 195 -1.79 2.33 -1.68
N THR A 196 -2.51 2.38 -0.57
CA THR A 196 -2.55 1.31 0.44
C THR A 196 -3.97 1.10 0.93
N ALA A 197 -4.65 0.12 0.35
CA ALA A 197 -6.07 -0.14 0.56
C ALA A 197 -6.39 -1.08 1.73
N GLN A 198 -5.39 -1.64 2.41
CA GLN A 198 -5.56 -2.68 3.43
C GLN A 198 -6.57 -2.28 4.52
N SER A 199 -6.48 -1.05 5.00
CA SER A 199 -7.40 -0.55 6.04
C SER A 199 -8.82 -0.34 5.55
N LEU A 200 -8.99 0.00 4.28
CA LEU A 200 -10.28 0.25 3.63
C LEU A 200 -11.02 -1.07 3.38
N PHE A 201 -10.31 -2.10 2.96
CA PHE A 201 -10.86 -3.45 2.78
C PHE A 201 -11.27 -4.12 4.09
N LEU A 202 -10.63 -3.74 5.20
CA LEU A 202 -10.97 -4.22 6.54
C LEU A 202 -11.96 -3.30 7.29
N GLN A 203 -12.69 -2.44 6.57
CA GLN A 203 -13.81 -1.70 7.17
C GLN A 203 -15.07 -2.57 7.19
N GLU A 204 -15.91 -2.34 8.20
CA GLU A 204 -17.27 -2.89 8.20
C GLU A 204 -18.12 -2.24 7.12
N GLU A 205 -19.18 -2.94 6.70
CA GLU A 205 -20.21 -2.37 5.83
C GLU A 205 -20.67 -0.99 6.31
N GLY A 206 -20.75 -0.04 5.39
CA GLY A 206 -21.17 1.33 5.66
C GLY A 206 -20.34 2.37 4.93
N GLU A 207 -20.34 3.59 5.49
CA GLU A 207 -19.86 4.81 4.82
C GLU A 207 -18.41 4.75 4.29
N TYR A 208 -17.53 3.94 4.91
CA TYR A 208 -16.08 3.93 4.64
C TYR A 208 -15.56 2.66 3.98
N LYS A 209 -16.39 1.61 3.85
CA LYS A 209 -16.09 0.44 3.01
C LYS A 209 -16.43 0.82 1.56
N PRO A 210 -15.49 0.72 0.62
CA PRO A 210 -15.79 1.06 -0.77
C PRO A 210 -16.73 0.02 -1.40
N GLU A 211 -17.72 0.47 -2.18
CA GLU A 211 -18.61 -0.41 -2.95
C GLU A 211 -17.92 -0.96 -4.22
N PHE A 212 -16.95 -0.21 -4.72
CA PHE A 212 -16.17 -0.59 -5.88
C PHE A 212 -14.72 -0.13 -5.72
N VAL A 213 -13.82 -0.77 -6.44
CA VAL A 213 -12.42 -0.37 -6.52
C VAL A 213 -11.99 -0.35 -7.97
N TYR A 214 -11.31 0.73 -8.35
CA TYR A 214 -10.63 0.83 -9.63
C TYR A 214 -9.13 0.95 -9.39
N TYR A 215 -8.39 -0.07 -9.81
CA TYR A 215 -6.93 0.00 -9.85
C TYR A 215 -6.48 0.61 -11.18
N PHE A 216 -5.63 1.63 -11.10
CA PHE A 216 -4.96 2.17 -12.28
C PHE A 216 -3.45 1.88 -12.23
N PRO A 217 -2.88 1.23 -13.25
CA PRO A 217 -1.47 0.91 -13.27
C PRO A 217 -0.61 2.17 -13.51
N PRO A 218 0.64 2.18 -13.00
CA PRO A 218 1.59 3.22 -13.35
C PRO A 218 1.94 3.18 -14.85
N GLY A 219 2.31 4.33 -15.40
CA GLY A 219 2.75 4.44 -16.79
C GLY A 219 4.17 3.94 -17.03
N GLU A 220 4.59 3.98 -18.29
CA GLU A 220 5.95 3.63 -18.70
C GLU A 220 7.02 4.52 -18.02
N GLY A 221 8.17 3.94 -17.66
CA GLY A 221 9.26 4.62 -16.97
C GLY A 221 9.11 4.71 -15.45
N TYR A 222 8.00 4.22 -14.88
CA TYR A 222 7.84 4.16 -13.43
C TYR A 222 8.72 3.07 -12.80
N LEU A 223 9.61 3.46 -11.89
CA LEU A 223 10.33 2.52 -11.03
C LEU A 223 9.52 2.30 -9.75
N GLY A 224 9.06 1.07 -9.52
CA GLY A 224 8.18 0.71 -8.40
C GLY A 224 8.62 -0.54 -7.65
N GLY A 225 7.74 -1.07 -6.81
CA GLY A 225 8.00 -2.28 -6.01
C GLY A 225 8.49 -3.47 -6.84
N ASN A 226 7.97 -3.68 -8.06
CA ASN A 226 8.43 -4.75 -8.94
C ASN A 226 9.85 -4.53 -9.51
N PHE A 227 10.34 -3.29 -9.54
CA PHE A 227 11.70 -2.98 -9.93
C PHE A 227 12.68 -3.13 -8.76
N PHE A 228 12.30 -2.71 -7.55
CA PHE A 228 13.19 -2.72 -6.37
C PHE A 228 13.15 -4.04 -5.59
N TYR A 229 11.99 -4.68 -5.51
CA TYR A 229 11.70 -5.83 -4.62
C TYR A 229 11.28 -7.07 -5.43
N SER A 230 12.02 -7.33 -6.50
CA SER A 230 11.84 -8.49 -7.39
C SER A 230 12.53 -9.76 -6.85
N ILE A 231 12.15 -10.90 -7.43
CA ILE A 231 12.84 -12.18 -7.26
C ILE A 231 13.28 -12.65 -8.66
N PRO A 232 14.59 -12.84 -8.94
CA PRO A 232 15.73 -12.59 -8.06
C PRO A 232 15.87 -11.10 -7.70
N PRO A 233 16.61 -10.76 -6.61
CA PRO A 233 16.78 -9.37 -6.17
C PRO A 233 17.29 -8.46 -7.27
N SER A 234 16.77 -7.23 -7.29
CA SER A 234 17.17 -6.22 -8.27
C SER A 234 18.64 -5.85 -8.16
N TYR A 235 19.28 -5.58 -9.30
CA TYR A 235 20.70 -5.23 -9.39
C TYR A 235 21.03 -3.90 -8.68
N VAL A 236 20.03 -3.08 -8.32
CA VAL A 236 20.21 -1.81 -7.60
C VAL A 236 20.36 -1.97 -6.09
N ILE A 237 20.14 -3.19 -5.58
CA ILE A 237 20.13 -3.48 -4.14
C ILE A 237 21.55 -3.77 -3.65
N ARG A 238 21.93 -3.11 -2.56
CA ARG A 238 23.17 -3.37 -1.82
C ARG A 238 22.80 -3.80 -0.40
N ILE A 239 23.20 -5.02 -0.03
CA ILE A 239 22.91 -5.57 1.29
C ILE A 239 23.85 -4.93 2.32
N THR A 240 23.27 -4.40 3.39
CA THR A 240 24.02 -3.86 4.54
C THR A 240 23.98 -4.81 5.74
N HIS A 241 24.86 -4.59 6.72
CA HIS A 241 24.83 -5.37 7.95
C HIS A 241 23.55 -5.07 8.76
N GLU A 242 23.09 -6.07 9.51
CA GLU A 242 21.84 -6.02 10.27
C GLU A 242 21.90 -5.04 11.46
N ASP A 243 23.09 -4.69 11.93
CA ASP A 243 23.36 -3.91 13.12
C ASP A 243 23.97 -2.52 12.86
N GLU A 244 24.08 -2.10 11.60
CA GLU A 244 24.65 -0.79 11.23
C GLU A 244 23.92 0.39 11.92
N ILE A 245 22.64 0.25 12.28
CA ILE A 245 21.92 1.27 13.05
C ILE A 245 22.52 1.52 14.43
N SER A 246 23.09 0.49 15.07
CA SER A 246 23.77 0.62 16.36
C SER A 246 25.05 1.42 16.19
N ASP A 247 25.84 1.07 15.17
CA ASP A 247 27.05 1.82 14.83
C ASP A 247 26.73 3.26 14.48
N LEU A 248 25.66 3.51 13.72
CA LEU A 248 25.19 4.84 13.33
C LEU A 248 24.83 5.75 14.52
N ARG A 249 24.45 5.17 15.66
CA ARG A 249 24.06 5.90 16.88
C ARG A 249 25.24 6.21 17.81
N GLU A 250 26.33 5.47 17.71
CA GLU A 250 27.51 5.67 18.56
C GLU A 250 28.45 6.70 17.93
N GLN A 251 28.61 7.86 18.56
CA GLN A 251 29.43 8.97 18.05
C GLN A 251 30.91 8.59 17.91
N ASP A 252 31.44 7.75 18.82
CA ASP A 252 32.85 7.36 18.85
C ASP A 252 33.22 6.21 17.89
N ARG A 253 32.23 5.67 17.14
CA ARG A 253 32.50 4.62 16.14
C ARG A 253 32.73 5.23 14.76
N HIS A 254 33.42 4.47 13.92
CA HIS A 254 33.49 4.77 12.48
C HIS A 254 32.11 4.60 11.83
N LEU A 255 31.85 5.30 10.73
CA LEU A 255 30.65 5.02 9.95
C LEU A 255 30.69 3.57 9.45
N PRO A 256 29.56 2.85 9.47
CA PRO A 256 29.54 1.48 8.96
C PRO A 256 29.75 1.47 7.45
N GLU A 257 30.32 0.36 6.95
CA GLU A 257 30.68 0.17 5.55
C GLU A 257 29.50 0.46 4.60
N GLY A 258 28.29 -0.01 4.92
CA GLY A 258 27.11 0.24 4.12
C GLY A 258 26.77 1.73 3.98
N MET A 259 26.97 2.53 5.03
CA MET A 259 26.75 3.98 4.97
C MET A 259 27.81 4.69 4.13
N ILE A 260 29.09 4.29 4.27
CA ILE A 260 30.18 4.84 3.45
C ILE A 260 29.90 4.58 1.96
N LYS A 261 29.55 3.34 1.61
CA LYS A 261 29.18 2.97 0.22
C LYS A 261 27.96 3.73 -0.28
N ALA A 262 26.99 4.01 0.58
CA ALA A 262 25.82 4.80 0.21
C ALA A 262 26.19 6.26 -0.08
N ILE A 263 27.04 6.89 0.74
CA ILE A 263 27.51 8.26 0.51
C ILE A 263 28.32 8.33 -0.79
N THR A 264 29.29 7.43 -1.01
CA THR A 264 30.11 7.46 -2.24
C THR A 264 29.28 7.19 -3.50
N SER A 265 28.33 6.24 -3.46
CA SER A 265 27.40 6.01 -4.57
C SER A 265 26.55 7.25 -4.87
N PHE A 266 26.08 7.95 -3.84
CA PHE A 266 25.33 9.20 -3.99
C PHE A 266 26.18 10.29 -4.64
N LEU A 267 27.44 10.45 -4.24
CA LEU A 267 28.35 11.45 -4.82
C LEU A 267 28.58 11.21 -6.30
N VAL A 268 28.85 9.96 -6.71
CA VAL A 268 29.02 9.58 -8.12
C VAL A 268 27.74 9.84 -8.93
N ALA A 269 26.58 9.43 -8.41
CA ALA A 269 25.30 9.69 -9.07
C ALA A 269 25.01 11.20 -9.20
N ALA A 270 25.30 11.98 -8.16
CA ALA A 270 25.15 13.43 -8.18
C ALA A 270 26.08 14.09 -9.21
N ALA A 271 27.34 13.69 -9.29
CA ALA A 271 28.30 14.20 -10.26
C ALA A 271 27.79 14.02 -11.69
N HIS A 272 27.32 12.82 -12.04
CA HIS A 272 26.78 12.56 -13.37
C HIS A 272 25.49 13.36 -13.64
N LEU A 273 24.51 13.33 -12.73
CA LEU A 273 23.23 14.00 -12.97
C LEU A 273 23.34 15.52 -13.10
N ILE A 274 24.20 16.15 -12.31
CA ILE A 274 24.38 17.60 -12.33
C ILE A 274 25.26 18.02 -13.52
N SER A 275 26.37 17.32 -13.75
CA SER A 275 27.36 17.75 -14.76
C SER A 275 27.02 17.30 -16.17
N VAL A 276 26.40 16.13 -16.36
CA VAL A 276 26.08 15.56 -17.67
C VAL A 276 24.61 15.79 -18.02
N GLU A 277 23.68 15.31 -17.19
CA GLU A 277 22.24 15.40 -17.48
C GLU A 277 21.62 16.77 -17.17
N LYS A 278 22.40 17.69 -16.58
CA LYS A 278 21.96 19.04 -16.18
C LYS A 278 20.67 19.03 -15.35
N LYS A 279 20.49 18.00 -14.51
CA LYS A 279 19.38 17.97 -13.54
C LYS A 279 19.59 19.08 -12.52
N SER A 280 18.48 19.64 -12.02
CA SER A 280 18.52 20.68 -11.00
C SER A 280 18.86 20.14 -9.61
N SER A 281 18.68 18.84 -9.37
CA SER A 281 18.94 18.21 -8.07
C SER A 281 19.36 16.75 -8.15
N CYS A 282 19.98 16.28 -7.06
CA CYS A 282 20.16 14.88 -6.72
C CYS A 282 19.87 14.70 -5.22
N ASN A 283 19.07 13.71 -4.86
CA ASN A 283 18.65 13.49 -3.48
C ASN A 283 19.11 12.12 -2.96
N PHE A 284 19.46 12.07 -1.67
CA PHE A 284 19.76 10.87 -0.89
C PHE A 284 18.90 10.84 0.36
N LEU A 285 18.14 9.76 0.55
CA LEU A 285 17.25 9.57 1.70
C LEU A 285 17.78 8.51 2.67
N ILE A 286 17.84 8.86 3.96
CA ILE A 286 18.27 7.99 5.05
C ILE A 286 17.12 7.79 6.03
N HIS A 287 16.78 6.52 6.28
CA HIS A 287 15.69 6.09 7.15
C HIS A 287 16.20 5.32 8.37
N PRO A 288 16.63 6.02 9.44
CA PRO A 288 17.29 5.38 10.56
C PRO A 288 16.36 4.86 11.65
N SER A 289 15.45 5.69 12.16
CA SER A 289 14.52 5.26 13.21
C SER A 289 13.32 6.21 13.33
N VAL A 290 12.51 6.04 14.38
CA VAL A 290 11.43 6.99 14.74
C VAL A 290 11.92 8.07 15.74
N ASN A 291 13.12 7.89 16.29
CA ASN A 291 13.65 8.74 17.34
C ASN A 291 14.38 9.95 16.72
N ILE A 292 13.91 11.14 17.07
CA ILE A 292 14.43 12.41 16.54
C ILE A 292 15.92 12.59 16.87
N SER A 293 16.36 12.20 18.08
CA SER A 293 17.78 12.36 18.47
C SER A 293 18.70 11.52 17.58
N ASP A 294 18.24 10.38 17.08
CA ASP A 294 19.04 9.55 16.17
C ASP A 294 19.27 10.27 14.84
N HIS A 295 18.31 11.09 14.39
CA HIS A 295 18.43 11.80 13.11
C HIS A 295 19.52 12.87 13.17
N GLU A 296 19.59 13.60 14.29
CA GLU A 296 20.59 14.65 14.52
C GLU A 296 22.00 14.06 14.61
N ILE A 297 22.18 13.00 15.39
CA ILE A 297 23.47 12.28 15.50
C ILE A 297 23.93 11.77 14.13
N ILE A 298 23.03 11.18 13.35
CA ILE A 298 23.40 10.65 12.03
C ILE A 298 23.74 11.77 11.05
N ALA A 299 22.99 12.86 11.04
CA ALA A 299 23.28 14.02 10.20
C ALA A 299 24.66 14.62 10.51
N GLU A 300 24.99 14.77 11.80
CA GLU A 300 26.30 15.25 12.25
C GLU A 300 27.43 14.33 11.75
N ARG A 301 27.27 13.01 11.90
CA ARG A 301 28.29 12.03 11.48
C ARG A 301 28.49 11.96 9.97
N ILE A 302 27.43 12.18 9.19
CA ILE A 302 27.56 12.31 7.73
C ILE A 302 28.38 13.56 7.40
N GLY A 303 28.11 14.69 8.08
CA GLY A 303 28.90 15.91 7.91
C GLY A 303 30.38 15.70 8.23
N GLN A 304 30.67 15.01 9.34
CA GLN A 304 32.04 14.63 9.71
C GLN A 304 32.71 13.76 8.64
N ALA A 305 32.00 12.79 8.08
CA ALA A 305 32.52 11.93 7.02
C ALA A 305 32.81 12.71 5.72
N LEU A 306 31.93 13.63 5.31
CA LEU A 306 32.19 14.48 4.14
C LEU A 306 33.43 15.37 4.36
N ASN A 307 33.64 15.89 5.57
CA ASN A 307 34.85 16.65 5.91
C ASN A 307 36.12 15.77 5.85
N LEU A 308 36.02 14.52 6.30
CA LEU A 308 37.13 13.56 6.20
C LEU A 308 37.43 13.20 4.73
N PHE A 309 36.42 13.09 3.87
CA PHE A 309 36.61 12.88 2.43
C PHE A 309 37.28 14.08 1.77
N LEU A 310 36.88 15.30 2.13
CA LEU A 310 37.55 16.51 1.67
C LEU A 310 39.03 16.54 2.10
N TYR A 311 39.33 16.18 3.35
CA TYR A 311 40.70 16.17 3.86
C TYR A 311 41.57 15.10 3.20
N SER A 312 41.06 13.87 3.12
CA SER A 312 41.78 12.75 2.48
C SER A 312 42.02 13.00 0.99
N ALA A 313 41.11 13.68 0.28
CA ALA A 313 41.34 14.08 -1.11
C ALA A 313 42.63 14.89 -1.35
N TYR A 314 43.19 15.52 -0.31
CA TYR A 314 44.48 16.24 -0.37
C TYR A 314 45.67 15.48 0.25
N GLU A 315 45.44 14.47 1.10
CA GLU A 315 46.49 13.84 1.91
C GLU A 315 46.76 12.36 1.59
N ASP A 316 45.75 11.59 1.15
CA ASP A 316 45.93 10.17 0.80
C ASP A 316 44.90 9.63 -0.23
N ASP A 317 45.21 8.47 -0.83
CA ASP A 317 44.38 7.87 -1.88
C ASP A 317 43.18 7.06 -1.34
N SER A 318 42.90 7.06 -0.03
CA SER A 318 41.88 6.20 0.57
C SER A 318 40.46 6.56 0.13
N PHE A 319 40.15 7.85 0.04
CA PHE A 319 38.88 8.32 -0.49
C PHE A 319 38.74 8.04 -1.99
N GLN A 320 39.82 8.23 -2.76
CA GLN A 320 39.83 7.92 -4.18
C GLN A 320 39.52 6.44 -4.44
N LEU A 321 40.06 5.53 -3.62
CA LEU A 321 39.77 4.10 -3.73
C LEU A 321 38.29 3.78 -3.43
N LEU A 322 37.75 4.32 -2.35
CA LEU A 322 36.33 4.14 -1.99
C LEU A 322 35.38 4.69 -3.07
N LEU A 323 35.76 5.81 -3.68
CA LEU A 323 34.98 6.42 -4.75
C LEU A 323 35.07 5.62 -6.05
N HIS A 324 36.25 5.07 -6.36
CA HIS A 324 36.47 4.23 -7.54
C HIS A 324 35.63 2.93 -7.46
N GLU A 325 35.52 2.32 -6.28
CA GLU A 325 34.63 1.17 -6.08
C GLU A 325 33.16 1.51 -6.37
N ALA A 326 32.67 2.65 -5.86
CA ALA A 326 31.31 3.12 -6.13
C ALA A 326 31.09 3.48 -7.61
N TRP A 327 32.12 4.02 -8.27
CA TRP A 327 32.09 4.34 -9.69
C TRP A 327 32.01 3.09 -10.56
N ILE A 328 32.81 2.06 -10.31
CA ILE A 328 32.73 0.76 -11.01
C ILE A 328 31.33 0.16 -10.84
N ASP A 329 30.80 0.20 -9.62
CA ASP A 329 29.47 -0.31 -9.31
C ASP A 329 28.38 0.37 -10.15
N LEU A 330 28.41 1.70 -10.25
CA LEU A 330 27.45 2.48 -11.04
C LEU A 330 27.68 2.34 -12.55
N GLN A 331 28.93 2.28 -13.01
CA GLN A 331 29.28 2.08 -14.42
C GLN A 331 28.72 0.75 -14.95
N SER A 332 28.69 -0.30 -14.12
CA SER A 332 28.13 -1.61 -14.51
C SER A 332 26.68 -1.55 -14.97
N THR A 333 25.91 -0.55 -14.52
CA THR A 333 24.49 -0.35 -14.84
C THR A 333 24.21 0.95 -15.60
N LYS A 334 25.19 1.85 -15.68
CA LYS A 334 25.16 3.08 -16.46
C LYS A 334 26.49 3.19 -17.26
N PRO A 335 26.63 2.49 -18.40
CA PRO A 335 27.89 2.43 -19.13
C PRO A 335 28.37 3.78 -19.69
N ASP A 336 27.44 4.72 -19.87
CA ASP A 336 27.66 6.09 -20.32
C ASP A 336 27.88 7.08 -19.15
N ILE A 337 28.14 6.58 -17.94
CA ILE A 337 28.50 7.42 -16.80
C ILE A 337 29.80 8.21 -17.08
N LEU A 338 29.94 9.35 -16.41
CA LEU A 338 31.12 10.23 -16.52
C LEU A 338 32.41 9.43 -16.19
N SER A 339 33.54 9.74 -16.82
CA SER A 339 34.79 9.02 -16.53
C SER A 339 35.20 9.18 -15.06
N PHE A 340 36.00 8.26 -14.53
CA PHE A 340 36.36 8.32 -13.10
C PHE A 340 37.12 9.61 -12.76
N ASP A 341 38.07 10.02 -13.59
CA ASP A 341 38.87 11.24 -13.37
C ASP A 341 37.99 12.49 -13.33
N GLU A 342 37.10 12.66 -14.33
CA GLU A 342 36.14 13.78 -14.37
C GLU A 342 35.14 13.70 -13.20
N THR A 343 34.72 12.49 -12.80
CA THR A 343 33.83 12.28 -11.65
C THR A 343 34.50 12.73 -10.36
N TYR A 344 35.77 12.36 -10.18
CA TYR A 344 36.55 12.74 -9.01
C TYR A 344 36.72 14.27 -8.93
N GLU A 345 37.10 14.92 -10.03
CA GLU A 345 37.22 16.39 -10.10
C GLU A 345 35.92 17.11 -9.71
N VAL A 346 34.79 16.67 -10.26
CA VAL A 346 33.47 17.25 -9.95
C VAL A 346 33.10 17.06 -8.48
N ILE A 347 33.39 15.91 -7.89
CA ILE A 347 33.08 15.62 -6.50
C ILE A 347 33.96 16.42 -5.56
N SER A 348 35.25 16.58 -5.88
CA SER A 348 36.16 17.47 -5.14
C SER A 348 35.63 18.90 -5.16
N GLU A 349 35.17 19.42 -6.31
CA GLU A 349 34.53 20.73 -6.40
C GLU A 349 33.26 20.84 -5.52
N PHE A 350 32.46 19.78 -5.45
CA PHE A 350 31.25 19.76 -4.61
C PHE A 350 31.58 19.84 -3.12
N LEU A 351 32.64 19.15 -2.69
CA LEU A 351 33.11 19.13 -1.30
C LEU A 351 33.76 20.47 -0.92
N GLU A 352 34.67 20.99 -1.75
CA GLU A 352 35.38 22.25 -1.53
C GLU A 352 34.44 23.46 -1.41
N ASN A 353 33.38 23.48 -2.23
CA ASN A 353 32.41 24.58 -2.26
C ASN A 353 31.17 24.33 -1.37
N GLU A 354 31.20 23.31 -0.50
CA GLU A 354 30.12 22.96 0.42
C GLU A 354 28.74 22.83 -0.27
N LYS A 355 28.69 22.27 -1.49
CA LYS A 355 27.46 22.19 -2.30
C LYS A 355 26.45 21.16 -1.76
N ILE A 356 26.87 20.28 -0.86
CA ILE A 356 26.05 19.18 -0.31
C ILE A 356 25.30 19.67 0.94
N LYS A 357 23.97 19.66 0.88
CA LYS A 357 23.11 20.07 1.99
C LYS A 357 22.59 18.87 2.77
N ILE A 358 22.90 18.80 4.06
CA ILE A 358 22.33 17.80 4.98
C ILE A 358 21.12 18.41 5.70
N THR A 359 19.98 17.74 5.67
CA THR A 359 18.74 18.20 6.32
C THR A 359 18.10 17.11 7.15
N THR A 360 17.80 17.40 8.42
CA THR A 360 17.00 16.53 9.29
C THR A 360 15.52 16.87 9.17
N MET A 361 14.66 15.86 9.04
CA MET A 361 13.21 16.03 8.97
C MET A 361 12.52 15.41 10.18
N ASN A 362 12.04 16.26 11.08
CA ASN A 362 11.44 15.89 12.36
C ASN A 362 9.99 16.39 12.47
N SER A 363 9.16 15.76 13.28
CA SER A 363 7.73 16.11 13.40
C SER A 363 7.53 17.41 14.17
N ALA A 364 8.58 17.87 14.86
CA ALA A 364 8.61 19.09 15.65
C ALA A 364 9.32 20.26 14.93
N SER A 365 10.02 20.02 13.83
CA SER A 365 10.74 21.10 13.12
C SER A 365 9.76 22.00 12.39
N LYS A 366 9.54 23.20 12.92
CA LYS A 366 8.75 24.28 12.30
C LYS A 366 9.25 24.65 10.89
N ASN A 367 10.49 24.30 10.54
CA ASN A 367 11.16 24.65 9.28
C ASN A 367 11.18 23.50 8.24
N ALA A 368 10.54 22.35 8.52
CA ALA A 368 10.48 21.21 7.57
C ALA A 368 9.69 21.50 6.27
N GLY A 369 9.12 22.71 6.14
CA GLY A 369 8.44 23.20 4.94
C GLY A 369 9.24 24.18 4.09
N GLU A 370 10.45 24.59 4.49
CA GLU A 370 11.21 25.66 3.81
C GLU A 370 12.30 25.18 2.85
N THR A 371 12.76 23.92 2.97
CA THR A 371 13.83 23.41 2.07
C THR A 371 13.24 22.84 0.78
N ASP A 372 13.61 23.45 -0.35
CA ASP A 372 13.24 22.96 -1.68
C ASP A 372 14.20 21.87 -2.17
N PHE A 373 13.77 20.62 -2.14
CA PHE A 373 14.53 19.46 -2.62
C PHE A 373 14.56 19.32 -4.16
N LYS A 374 13.91 20.24 -4.90
CA LYS A 374 13.97 20.30 -6.37
C LYS A 374 15.28 20.89 -6.89
N VAL A 375 16.09 21.49 -6.01
CA VAL A 375 17.37 22.11 -6.37
C VAL A 375 18.49 21.61 -5.44
N GLY A 376 19.68 21.44 -5.99
CA GLY A 376 20.90 21.13 -5.24
C GLY A 376 21.12 19.65 -4.94
N ILE A 377 22.20 19.39 -4.19
CA ILE A 377 22.65 18.05 -3.81
C ILE A 377 22.29 17.84 -2.35
N ASN A 378 21.27 17.03 -2.07
CA ASN A 378 20.66 16.98 -0.74
C ASN A 378 20.75 15.59 -0.12
N ILE A 379 21.18 15.54 1.14
CA ILE A 379 21.09 14.36 2.01
C ILE A 379 20.02 14.63 3.06
N VAL A 380 19.00 13.77 3.09
CA VAL A 380 17.83 13.91 3.96
C VAL A 380 17.80 12.78 4.97
N VAL A 381 17.86 13.12 6.26
CA VAL A 381 17.79 12.17 7.37
C VAL A 381 16.44 12.30 8.07
N GLY A 382 15.67 11.23 8.14
CA GLY A 382 14.39 11.30 8.85
C GLY A 382 13.66 9.99 9.06
N GLY A 383 12.60 10.08 9.85
CA GLY A 383 11.78 8.96 10.29
C GLY A 383 10.36 9.03 9.73
N ASN A 384 9.36 9.02 10.61
CA ASN A 384 7.95 9.07 10.23
C ASN A 384 7.54 10.38 9.56
N CYS A 385 8.35 11.44 9.69
CA CYS A 385 8.08 12.79 9.15
C CYS A 385 8.39 12.90 7.66
N LEU A 386 9.17 11.95 7.14
CA LEU A 386 9.25 11.63 5.72
C LEU A 386 7.99 10.89 5.21
N GLY A 387 6.97 10.77 6.07
CA GLY A 387 5.66 10.19 5.81
C GLY A 387 4.86 10.99 4.77
N ARG A 388 3.68 10.44 4.45
CA ARG A 388 2.79 10.72 3.30
C ARG A 388 2.92 12.13 2.70
N GLY A 389 3.07 12.18 1.38
CA GLY A 389 3.00 13.40 0.58
C GLY A 389 4.30 14.16 0.27
N TYR A 390 5.41 13.96 0.99
CA TYR A 390 6.70 14.51 0.53
C TYR A 390 7.21 13.77 -0.72
N THR A 391 7.70 14.53 -1.70
CA THR A 391 8.34 14.01 -2.91
C THR A 391 9.78 14.48 -2.96
N PHE A 392 10.70 13.57 -3.28
CA PHE A 392 12.13 13.85 -3.42
C PHE A 392 12.49 13.70 -4.89
N PRO A 393 12.62 14.81 -5.64
CA PRO A 393 12.97 14.75 -7.05
C PRO A 393 14.35 14.12 -7.25
N ASN A 394 14.58 13.30 -8.29
CA ASN A 394 15.91 12.72 -8.56
C ASN A 394 16.52 12.01 -7.32
N LEU A 395 15.72 11.29 -6.51
CA LEU A 395 16.21 10.51 -5.37
C LEU A 395 16.94 9.25 -5.85
N GLN A 396 18.25 9.34 -6.06
CA GLN A 396 19.04 8.23 -6.60
C GLN A 396 19.59 7.30 -5.53
N THR A 397 19.62 7.72 -4.27
CA THR A 397 20.18 6.88 -3.21
C THR A 397 19.20 6.78 -2.05
N THR A 398 18.96 5.57 -1.56
CA THR A 398 18.14 5.35 -0.36
C THR A 398 18.84 4.38 0.58
N TYR A 399 18.90 4.71 1.87
CA TYR A 399 19.50 3.87 2.90
C TYR A 399 18.48 3.58 4.01
N TYR A 400 18.14 2.32 4.18
CA TYR A 400 17.23 1.83 5.23
C TYR A 400 17.99 1.08 6.32
N CYS A 401 17.89 1.53 7.56
CA CYS A 401 18.41 0.79 8.72
C CYS A 401 17.40 0.68 9.88
N ARG A 402 16.14 1.01 9.61
CA ARG A 402 15.02 0.89 10.57
C ARG A 402 14.56 -0.56 10.73
N LYS A 403 14.47 -1.03 11.98
CA LYS A 403 13.75 -2.27 12.36
C LYS A 403 12.48 -1.97 13.16
N SER A 404 11.35 -2.55 12.75
CA SER A 404 10.10 -2.52 13.52
C SER A 404 9.81 -3.87 14.16
N LYS A 405 9.44 -3.89 15.44
CA LYS A 405 9.06 -5.13 16.15
C LYS A 405 7.76 -5.76 15.62
N LYS A 406 6.83 -4.93 15.13
CA LYS A 406 5.54 -5.34 14.57
C LYS A 406 5.25 -4.52 13.31
N PRO A 407 5.74 -4.95 12.15
CA PRO A 407 5.55 -4.21 10.92
C PRO A 407 4.09 -4.11 10.49
N GLN A 408 3.68 -2.93 10.00
CA GLN A 408 2.36 -2.67 9.42
C GLN A 408 2.49 -2.42 7.92
N ALA A 409 1.82 -3.23 7.10
CA ALA A 409 2.02 -3.23 5.64
C ALA A 409 1.75 -1.86 5.01
N ASP A 410 0.63 -1.21 5.37
CA ASP A 410 0.26 0.13 4.89
C ASP A 410 1.36 1.18 5.16
N THR A 411 1.91 1.18 6.37
CA THR A 411 2.93 2.12 6.82
C THR A 411 4.23 1.89 6.06
N PHE A 412 4.62 0.64 5.82
CA PHE A 412 5.84 0.32 5.08
C PHE A 412 5.78 0.79 3.63
N TRP A 413 4.67 0.58 2.94
CA TRP A 413 4.50 1.04 1.57
C TRP A 413 4.61 2.55 1.43
N GLN A 414 4.06 3.29 2.39
CA GLN A 414 4.09 4.75 2.39
C GLN A 414 5.49 5.33 2.59
N HIS A 415 6.43 4.54 3.12
CA HIS A 415 7.82 4.93 3.29
C HIS A 415 8.71 4.59 2.07
N CYS A 416 8.18 3.90 1.06
CA CYS A 416 8.94 3.57 -0.16
C CYS A 416 9.03 4.79 -1.10
N ARG A 417 9.91 5.74 -0.75
CA ARG A 417 10.12 7.00 -1.51
C ARG A 417 10.97 6.86 -2.76
N ALA A 418 11.71 5.76 -2.84
CA ALA A 418 12.52 5.42 -4.00
C ALA A 418 11.68 5.29 -5.28
N PHE A 419 10.38 5.03 -5.17
CA PHE A 419 9.51 4.88 -6.33
C PHE A 419 9.22 6.22 -7.00
N GLY A 420 9.12 6.21 -8.33
CA GLY A 420 8.86 7.40 -9.12
C GLY A 420 9.28 7.24 -10.57
N TYR A 421 9.08 8.30 -11.35
CA TYR A 421 9.43 8.36 -12.78
C TYR A 421 10.75 9.11 -13.04
N ASP A 422 11.22 9.85 -12.05
CA ASP A 422 12.37 10.75 -12.10
C ASP A 422 13.58 10.09 -11.39
N ARG A 423 13.73 8.79 -11.59
CA ARG A 423 14.86 7.97 -11.14
C ARG A 423 15.58 7.48 -12.38
N ASP A 424 16.90 7.43 -12.32
CA ASP A 424 17.64 6.79 -13.40
C ASP A 424 17.87 5.32 -13.00
N PRO A 425 17.36 4.34 -13.76
CA PRO A 425 17.48 2.92 -13.38
C PRO A 425 18.93 2.41 -13.40
N GLY A 426 19.85 3.09 -14.08
CA GLY A 426 21.27 2.82 -14.07
C GLY A 426 22.00 3.44 -12.87
N LEU A 427 21.53 4.56 -12.34
CA LEU A 427 22.19 5.26 -11.22
C LEU A 427 21.58 4.97 -9.84
N VAL A 428 20.31 4.57 -9.79
CA VAL A 428 19.62 4.39 -8.51
C VAL A 428 20.23 3.25 -7.69
N ARG A 429 20.40 3.46 -6.38
CA ARG A 429 20.90 2.47 -5.42
C ARG A 429 20.09 2.46 -4.14
N MET A 430 19.84 1.26 -3.62
CA MET A 430 19.14 1.06 -2.34
C MET A 430 19.95 0.16 -1.41
N PHE A 431 20.25 0.69 -0.23
CA PHE A 431 21.03 0.05 0.82
C PHE A 431 20.10 -0.40 1.94
N LEU A 432 20.07 -1.69 2.24
CA LEU A 432 19.21 -2.25 3.29
C LEU A 432 19.69 -3.63 3.76
N PRO A 433 19.40 -4.02 5.02
CA PRO A 433 19.69 -5.35 5.50
C PRO A 433 18.88 -6.43 4.79
N ALA A 434 19.41 -7.66 4.73
CA ALA A 434 18.77 -8.79 4.07
C ALA A 434 17.38 -9.11 4.65
N SER A 435 17.21 -8.99 5.98
CA SER A 435 15.90 -9.19 6.63
C SER A 435 14.86 -8.18 6.16
N LEU A 436 15.27 -6.93 5.93
CA LEU A 436 14.38 -5.86 5.48
C LEU A 436 14.03 -6.03 3.99
N LEU A 437 15.01 -6.43 3.15
CA LEU A 437 14.76 -6.78 1.76
C LEU A 437 13.73 -7.90 1.63
N LYS A 438 13.87 -8.96 2.44
CA LYS A 438 12.90 -10.07 2.46
C LYS A 438 11.51 -9.58 2.83
N LEU A 439 11.40 -8.74 3.86
CA LEU A 439 10.12 -8.14 4.25
C LEU A 439 9.52 -7.29 3.11
N PHE A 440 10.30 -6.45 2.45
CA PHE A 440 9.81 -5.60 1.35
C PHE A 440 9.37 -6.43 0.14
N THR A 441 10.09 -7.50 -0.17
CA THR A 441 9.72 -8.45 -1.21
C THR A 441 8.41 -9.15 -0.88
N ASP A 442 8.24 -9.62 0.35
CA ASP A 442 7.02 -10.29 0.79
C ASP A 442 5.81 -9.33 0.78
N LEU A 443 6.02 -8.07 1.18
CA LEU A 443 5.02 -7.02 1.09
C LEU A 443 4.68 -6.67 -0.36
N ASN A 444 5.65 -6.59 -1.26
CA ASN A 444 5.47 -6.42 -2.73
C ASN A 444 4.56 -7.50 -3.29
N ASN A 445 4.87 -8.75 -2.99
CA ASN A 445 4.10 -9.90 -3.44
C ASN A 445 2.70 -9.93 -2.82
N ALA A 446 2.52 -9.46 -1.58
CA ALA A 446 1.19 -9.33 -0.98
C ALA A 446 0.37 -8.23 -1.68
N ASN A 447 0.97 -7.08 -1.97
CA ASN A 447 0.30 -5.97 -2.65
C ASN A 447 -0.08 -6.30 -4.10
N ASN A 448 0.80 -6.97 -4.85
CA ASN A 448 0.48 -7.42 -6.21
C ASN A 448 -0.69 -8.39 -6.21
N ALA A 449 -0.73 -9.36 -5.29
CA ALA A 449 -1.86 -10.28 -5.23
C ALA A 449 -3.20 -9.62 -4.89
N ILE A 450 -3.18 -8.57 -4.04
CA ILE A 450 -4.37 -7.75 -3.80
C ILE A 450 -4.82 -7.08 -5.10
N ILE A 451 -3.89 -6.48 -5.85
CA ILE A 451 -4.18 -5.83 -7.14
C ILE A 451 -4.70 -6.84 -8.16
N ASP A 452 -4.05 -7.99 -8.31
CA ASP A 452 -4.42 -9.04 -9.25
C ASP A 452 -5.80 -9.63 -8.89
N TYR A 453 -6.11 -9.79 -7.60
CA TYR A 453 -7.45 -10.18 -7.15
C TYR A 453 -8.48 -9.14 -7.60
N ILE A 454 -8.24 -7.86 -7.30
CA ILE A 454 -9.15 -6.76 -7.61
C ILE A 454 -9.44 -6.63 -9.11
N VAL A 455 -8.41 -6.74 -9.95
CA VAL A 455 -8.55 -6.59 -11.40
C VAL A 455 -9.45 -7.68 -12.01
N GLU A 456 -9.51 -8.86 -11.41
CA GLU A 456 -10.28 -9.99 -11.93
C GLU A 456 -11.65 -10.16 -11.26
N TYR A 457 -11.71 -9.97 -9.93
CA TYR A 457 -12.87 -10.31 -9.10
C TYR A 457 -13.52 -9.10 -8.41
N GLY A 458 -12.93 -7.91 -8.51
CA GLY A 458 -13.42 -6.73 -7.80
C GLY A 458 -13.10 -6.77 -6.30
N ILE A 459 -14.01 -6.27 -5.47
CA ILE A 459 -13.77 -6.13 -4.02
C ILE A 459 -14.39 -7.25 -3.17
N GLU A 460 -15.37 -7.97 -3.70
CA GLU A 460 -16.12 -8.98 -2.94
C GLU A 460 -15.22 -10.15 -2.54
N GLY A 461 -15.34 -10.59 -1.27
CA GLY A 461 -14.62 -11.74 -0.74
C GLY A 461 -13.11 -11.56 -0.53
N ILE A 462 -12.57 -10.33 -0.71
CA ILE A 462 -11.12 -10.10 -0.71
C ILE A 462 -10.43 -10.56 0.59
N GLN A 463 -9.43 -11.45 0.47
CA GLN A 463 -8.63 -11.91 1.61
C GLN A 463 -7.25 -11.27 1.58
N LEU A 464 -6.88 -10.56 2.65
CA LEU A 464 -5.54 -9.98 2.75
C LEU A 464 -4.56 -11.02 3.28
N ILE A 465 -3.52 -11.33 2.51
CA ILE A 465 -2.53 -12.35 2.87
C ILE A 465 -1.21 -11.71 3.26
N TYR A 466 -0.79 -11.88 4.52
CA TYR A 466 0.46 -11.35 5.04
C TYR A 466 1.31 -12.38 5.78
N PRO A 467 2.65 -12.20 5.84
CA PRO A 467 3.51 -13.05 6.64
C PRO A 467 3.21 -12.97 8.13
N LYS A 468 3.61 -14.01 8.87
CA LYS A 468 3.58 -14.01 10.34
C LYS A 468 4.24 -12.75 10.91
N ASN A 469 3.60 -12.14 11.90
CA ASN A 469 4.03 -10.90 12.58
C ASN A 469 3.95 -9.61 11.76
N VAL A 470 3.42 -9.65 10.53
CA VAL A 470 3.07 -8.45 9.76
C VAL A 470 1.57 -8.21 9.89
N SER A 471 1.17 -7.04 10.36
CA SER A 471 -0.23 -6.64 10.38
C SER A 471 -0.60 -5.91 9.08
N PRO A 472 -1.81 -6.13 8.51
CA PRO A 472 -2.25 -5.43 7.30
C PRO A 472 -2.36 -3.92 7.51
N THR A 473 -2.84 -3.52 8.69
CA THR A 473 -3.02 -2.11 9.08
C THR A 473 -3.00 -1.95 10.61
N ARG A 474 -3.25 -0.72 11.08
CA ARG A 474 -3.43 -0.35 12.49
C ARG A 474 -4.74 -0.94 13.04
N LEU A 475 -4.64 -1.71 14.12
CA LEU A 475 -5.80 -2.37 14.74
C LEU A 475 -6.85 -1.43 15.35
N ASN A 476 -6.56 -0.14 15.53
CA ASN A 476 -7.51 0.82 16.10
C ASN A 476 -8.52 1.37 15.08
N VAL A 477 -8.29 1.15 13.78
CA VAL A 477 -9.23 1.53 12.71
C VAL A 477 -10.03 0.33 12.16
N VAL A 478 -9.82 -0.85 12.73
CA VAL A 478 -10.53 -2.09 12.36
C VAL A 478 -11.31 -2.57 13.58
N ASN A 479 -12.56 -2.99 13.39
CA ASN A 479 -13.31 -3.60 14.48
C ASN A 479 -12.76 -4.99 14.79
N LYS A 480 -12.18 -5.14 15.98
CA LYS A 480 -11.59 -6.42 16.41
C LYS A 480 -12.60 -7.54 16.58
N LYS A 481 -13.88 -7.22 16.81
CA LYS A 481 -14.95 -8.21 16.97
C LYS A 481 -15.34 -8.85 15.62
N LYS A 482 -15.20 -8.13 14.51
CA LYS A 482 -15.52 -8.60 13.15
C LYS A 482 -14.30 -9.09 12.37
N LEU A 483 -13.08 -8.71 12.80
CA LEU A 483 -11.85 -9.13 12.15
C LEU A 483 -11.64 -10.64 12.31
N GLN A 484 -11.74 -11.36 11.20
CA GLN A 484 -11.39 -12.76 11.12
C GLN A 484 -9.91 -12.91 10.74
N VAL A 485 -9.23 -13.87 11.37
CA VAL A 485 -7.82 -14.17 11.07
C VAL A 485 -7.64 -15.68 10.94
N ILE A 486 -7.33 -16.13 9.72
CA ILE A 486 -7.00 -17.53 9.47
C ILE A 486 -5.47 -17.67 9.44
N ALA A 487 -4.94 -18.46 10.37
CA ALA A 487 -3.51 -18.73 10.47
C ALA A 487 -3.12 -19.95 9.62
N GLY A 488 -2.23 -19.75 8.66
CA GLY A 488 -1.67 -20.81 7.84
C GLY A 488 -0.84 -21.81 8.65
N GLY A 489 -0.89 -23.08 8.23
CA GLY A 489 -0.29 -24.21 8.95
C GLY A 489 -1.12 -24.74 10.12
N VAL A 490 -2.26 -24.11 10.44
CA VAL A 490 -3.23 -24.61 11.42
C VAL A 490 -4.27 -25.48 10.71
N ASN A 491 -4.65 -26.58 11.35
CA ASN A 491 -5.73 -27.46 10.89
C ASN A 491 -7.07 -26.94 11.42
N LEU A 492 -8.02 -26.74 10.51
CA LEU A 492 -9.37 -26.24 10.79
C LEU A 492 -10.38 -27.32 10.39
N PHE A 493 -11.35 -27.64 11.24
CA PHE A 493 -12.42 -28.60 10.98
C PHE A 493 -13.70 -28.18 11.75
N PRO A 494 -14.91 -28.52 11.26
CA PRO A 494 -16.16 -28.22 11.96
C PRO A 494 -16.30 -29.07 13.22
N SER A 495 -16.84 -28.47 14.28
CA SER A 495 -17.26 -29.18 15.48
C SER A 495 -18.63 -29.85 15.29
N TYR A 496 -19.49 -29.27 14.43
CA TYR A 496 -20.88 -29.70 14.20
C TYR A 496 -21.23 -29.96 12.72
N PRO A 497 -20.48 -30.82 12.00
CA PRO A 497 -20.73 -31.08 10.58
C PRO A 497 -22.11 -31.71 10.30
N THR A 498 -22.69 -31.41 9.13
CA THR A 498 -24.00 -31.94 8.70
C THR A 498 -23.89 -33.12 7.72
N PRO A 499 -24.93 -33.97 7.58
CA PRO A 499 -25.00 -35.03 6.56
C PRO A 499 -25.61 -34.59 5.21
N ASN A 500 -26.02 -33.32 5.05
CA ASN A 500 -26.94 -32.86 3.98
C ASN A 500 -26.45 -33.21 2.56
N ASN A 501 -25.16 -32.98 2.27
CA ASN A 501 -24.59 -33.18 0.93
C ASN A 501 -23.77 -34.48 0.81
N ARG A 502 -23.98 -35.44 1.70
CA ARG A 502 -23.18 -36.68 1.78
C ARG A 502 -23.06 -37.41 0.44
N GLN A 503 -24.16 -37.54 -0.30
CA GLN A 503 -24.15 -38.28 -1.57
C GLN A 503 -23.30 -37.56 -2.63
N ILE A 504 -23.41 -36.23 -2.71
CA ILE A 504 -22.62 -35.42 -3.64
C ILE A 504 -21.13 -35.57 -3.32
N ILE A 505 -20.75 -35.49 -2.04
CA ILE A 505 -19.35 -35.67 -1.62
C ILE A 505 -18.90 -37.11 -1.87
N ASP A 506 -19.75 -38.12 -1.66
CA ASP A 506 -19.44 -39.52 -1.99
C ASP A 506 -19.12 -39.68 -3.48
N ASP A 507 -19.91 -39.05 -4.36
CA ASP A 507 -19.73 -39.11 -5.81
C ASP A 507 -18.46 -38.36 -6.26
N LEU A 508 -18.23 -37.14 -5.75
CA LEU A 508 -17.02 -36.36 -6.03
C LEU A 508 -15.75 -37.04 -5.54
N THR A 509 -15.85 -37.83 -4.47
CA THR A 509 -14.70 -38.53 -3.89
C THR A 509 -14.58 -39.99 -4.33
N ALA A 510 -15.46 -40.49 -5.21
CA ALA A 510 -15.52 -41.89 -5.61
C ALA A 510 -14.24 -42.35 -6.33
N ALA A 511 -13.60 -41.45 -7.09
CA ALA A 511 -12.37 -41.73 -7.83
C ALA A 511 -11.11 -41.80 -6.94
N PHE A 512 -11.19 -41.37 -5.67
CA PHE A 512 -10.03 -41.35 -4.77
C PHE A 512 -10.04 -42.58 -3.86
N ASP A 513 -9.04 -43.44 -4.06
CA ASP A 513 -8.85 -44.63 -3.25
C ASP A 513 -8.43 -44.26 -1.81
N ALA A 514 -9.16 -44.77 -0.83
CA ALA A 514 -8.90 -44.55 0.59
C ALA A 514 -7.59 -45.20 1.08
N GLN A 515 -7.02 -46.15 0.32
CA GLN A 515 -5.72 -46.76 0.61
C GLN A 515 -4.53 -45.92 0.16
N VAL A 516 -4.76 -44.94 -0.73
CA VAL A 516 -3.70 -44.02 -1.17
C VAL A 516 -3.44 -43.01 -0.05
N GLU A 517 -2.16 -42.78 0.26
CA GLU A 517 -1.75 -41.89 1.35
C GLU A 517 -2.28 -40.47 1.12
N TYR A 518 -2.16 -39.93 -0.10
CA TYR A 518 -2.71 -38.64 -0.54
C TYR A 518 -2.75 -38.55 -2.07
N THR A 519 -3.55 -37.62 -2.61
CA THR A 519 -3.60 -37.33 -4.06
C THR A 519 -3.35 -35.85 -4.32
N PHE A 520 -2.57 -35.53 -5.35
CA PHE A 520 -2.52 -34.15 -5.88
C PHE A 520 -3.72 -33.92 -6.78
N VAL A 521 -4.46 -32.86 -6.51
CA VAL A 521 -5.66 -32.48 -7.27
C VAL A 521 -5.55 -31.03 -7.72
N GLU A 522 -6.26 -30.69 -8.80
CA GLU A 522 -6.50 -29.30 -9.16
C GLU A 522 -7.21 -28.59 -8.00
N ILE A 523 -6.81 -27.35 -7.73
CA ILE A 523 -7.33 -26.57 -6.59
C ILE A 523 -8.85 -26.37 -6.66
N GLU A 524 -9.42 -26.34 -7.88
CA GLU A 524 -10.86 -26.24 -8.10
C GLU A 524 -11.64 -27.43 -7.53
N ILE A 525 -11.05 -28.63 -7.48
CA ILE A 525 -11.67 -29.80 -6.83
C ILE A 525 -11.82 -29.55 -5.33
N ILE A 526 -10.84 -28.87 -4.70
CA ILE A 526 -10.94 -28.50 -3.28
C ILE A 526 -12.06 -27.50 -3.06
N LYS A 527 -12.18 -26.47 -3.91
CA LYS A 527 -13.25 -25.47 -3.84
C LYS A 527 -14.63 -26.13 -3.98
N GLN A 528 -14.79 -27.01 -4.96
CA GLN A 528 -16.02 -27.77 -5.16
C GLN A 528 -16.37 -28.65 -3.96
N LEU A 529 -15.39 -29.30 -3.34
CA LEU A 529 -15.65 -30.10 -2.13
C LEU A 529 -16.05 -29.22 -0.94
N LEU A 530 -15.39 -28.08 -0.76
CA LEU A 530 -15.71 -27.14 0.31
C LEU A 530 -17.12 -26.55 0.16
N SER A 531 -17.57 -26.24 -1.05
CA SER A 531 -18.91 -25.68 -1.29
C SER A 531 -20.06 -26.63 -0.91
N TYR A 532 -19.78 -27.92 -0.71
CA TYR A 532 -20.75 -28.90 -0.23
C TYR A 532 -20.56 -29.29 1.25
N THR A 533 -19.59 -28.69 1.94
CA THR A 533 -19.37 -28.94 3.38
C THR A 533 -20.05 -27.88 4.24
N GLU A 534 -20.79 -28.31 5.25
CA GLU A 534 -21.63 -27.45 6.09
C GLU A 534 -21.46 -27.80 7.56
N SER A 535 -21.81 -26.85 8.44
CA SER A 535 -21.98 -27.07 9.87
C SER A 535 -23.39 -26.68 10.33
N GLU A 536 -23.90 -27.36 11.35
CA GLU A 536 -25.18 -27.04 12.01
C GLU A 536 -25.11 -25.69 12.73
N ILE A 537 -23.91 -25.28 13.17
CA ILE A 537 -23.68 -24.02 13.88
C ILE A 537 -23.07 -23.00 12.94
N GLU A 538 -23.69 -21.82 12.88
CA GLU A 538 -23.21 -20.66 12.13
C GLU A 538 -21.79 -20.27 12.60
N ASN A 539 -20.90 -19.98 11.65
CA ASN A 539 -19.48 -19.67 11.88
C ASN A 539 -18.59 -20.80 12.44
N ASP A 540 -19.11 -22.02 12.69
CA ASP A 540 -18.27 -23.18 13.04
C ASP A 540 -17.46 -23.67 11.82
N TRP A 541 -17.99 -23.47 10.60
CA TRP A 541 -17.32 -23.83 9.35
C TRP A 541 -17.60 -22.82 8.23
N PRO A 542 -16.82 -21.73 8.15
CA PRO A 542 -17.00 -20.70 7.14
C PRO A 542 -16.37 -21.14 5.81
N ALA A 543 -17.04 -22.08 5.13
CA ALA A 543 -16.54 -22.71 3.91
C ALA A 543 -16.30 -21.67 2.80
N GLU A 544 -17.15 -20.64 2.69
CA GLU A 544 -16.99 -19.57 1.71
C GLU A 544 -15.71 -18.77 1.98
N ASN A 545 -15.41 -18.47 3.25
CA ASN A 545 -14.15 -17.79 3.61
C ASN A 545 -12.92 -18.63 3.25
N PHE A 546 -13.00 -19.96 3.34
CA PHE A 546 -11.93 -20.84 2.89
C PHE A 546 -11.77 -20.84 1.37
N ILE A 547 -12.87 -20.80 0.61
CA ILE A 547 -12.84 -20.67 -0.85
C ILE A 547 -12.22 -19.32 -1.25
N ASN A 548 -12.64 -18.22 -0.62
CA ASN A 548 -12.07 -16.89 -0.84
C ASN A 548 -10.56 -16.85 -0.52
N CYS A 549 -10.12 -17.57 0.52
CA CYS A 549 -8.68 -17.74 0.82
C CYS A 549 -7.95 -18.51 -0.29
N ILE A 550 -8.59 -19.51 -0.88
CA ILE A 550 -8.05 -20.28 -2.00
C ILE A 550 -7.95 -19.41 -3.27
N ASP A 551 -8.98 -18.64 -3.61
CA ASP A 551 -8.98 -17.76 -4.79
C ASP A 551 -7.88 -16.68 -4.69
N SER A 552 -7.65 -16.19 -3.47
CA SER A 552 -6.55 -15.27 -3.16
C SER A 552 -5.16 -15.94 -3.23
N LEU A 553 -5.08 -17.27 -3.14
CA LEU A 553 -3.83 -18.06 -3.29
C LEU A 553 -3.56 -18.52 -4.72
N GLU A 554 -4.58 -18.92 -5.47
CA GLU A 554 -4.45 -19.59 -6.78
C GLU A 554 -3.62 -18.78 -7.77
N LYS A 555 -3.76 -17.45 -7.76
CA LYS A 555 -3.00 -16.53 -8.63
C LYS A 555 -1.51 -16.43 -8.32
N LYS A 556 -1.03 -16.96 -7.18
CA LYS A 556 0.38 -16.97 -6.77
C LYS A 556 1.13 -18.25 -7.16
N GLU A 557 0.71 -18.98 -8.21
CA GLU A 557 1.30 -20.26 -8.70
C GLU A 557 0.70 -21.54 -8.11
N GLN A 558 -0.34 -21.46 -7.28
CA GLN A 558 -0.83 -22.59 -6.51
C GLN A 558 -2.04 -23.30 -7.15
N LYS A 559 -1.81 -23.90 -8.33
CA LYS A 559 -2.86 -24.63 -9.08
C LYS A 559 -3.20 -26.00 -8.51
N GLN A 560 -2.31 -26.56 -7.69
CA GLN A 560 -2.46 -27.90 -7.14
C GLN A 560 -2.52 -27.89 -5.61
N ALA A 561 -3.46 -28.68 -5.07
CA ALA A 561 -3.63 -28.96 -3.66
C ALA A 561 -3.47 -30.45 -3.36
N VAL A 562 -3.42 -30.76 -2.06
CA VAL A 562 -3.35 -32.13 -1.56
C VAL A 562 -4.72 -32.51 -1.00
N LEU A 563 -5.29 -33.60 -1.54
CA LEU A 563 -6.50 -34.21 -1.04
C LEU A 563 -6.18 -35.52 -0.33
N ILE A 564 -6.68 -35.67 0.90
CA ILE A 564 -6.56 -36.88 1.70
C ILE A 564 -7.98 -37.39 1.98
N VAL A 565 -8.33 -38.58 1.49
CA VAL A 565 -9.66 -39.16 1.70
C VAL A 565 -9.53 -40.37 2.62
N ARG A 566 -10.30 -40.40 3.71
CA ARG A 566 -10.40 -41.57 4.61
C ARG A 566 -11.85 -41.96 4.80
N ARG A 567 -12.13 -43.25 4.68
CA ARG A 567 -13.49 -43.81 4.81
C ARG A 567 -13.63 -44.67 6.07
N GLU A 568 -14.86 -44.94 6.46
CA GLU A 568 -15.21 -45.83 7.58
C GLU A 568 -14.53 -45.47 8.92
N ARG A 569 -14.37 -44.17 9.18
CA ARG A 569 -13.75 -43.69 10.41
C ARG A 569 -14.75 -43.71 11.56
N ASN A 570 -14.38 -44.32 12.68
CA ASN A 570 -15.23 -44.35 13.87
C ASN A 570 -14.69 -43.35 14.92
N ILE A 571 -15.04 -42.07 14.79
CA ILE A 571 -14.54 -40.96 15.63
C ILE A 571 -15.68 -40.42 16.49
N GLY A 572 -15.39 -39.91 17.69
CA GLY A 572 -16.39 -39.30 18.56
C GLY A 572 -16.62 -37.81 18.29
N LYS A 573 -17.86 -37.36 18.51
CA LYS A 573 -18.22 -35.94 18.47
C LYS A 573 -17.49 -35.18 19.60
N GLU A 574 -17.09 -33.93 19.35
CA GLU A 574 -16.47 -33.02 20.33
C GLU A 574 -15.18 -33.53 21.02
N THR A 575 -14.41 -34.41 20.37
CA THR A 575 -13.15 -34.93 20.93
C THR A 575 -12.00 -33.91 20.97
N GLY A 576 -12.20 -32.70 20.42
CA GLY A 576 -11.17 -31.65 20.31
C GLY A 576 -10.08 -31.93 19.28
N THR A 577 -10.04 -33.13 18.69
CA THR A 577 -9.09 -33.50 17.62
C THR A 577 -9.74 -34.42 16.61
N LEU A 578 -9.76 -34.04 15.33
CA LEU A 578 -10.27 -34.88 14.25
C LEU A 578 -9.20 -35.80 13.65
N LEU A 579 -8.06 -35.23 13.27
CA LEU A 579 -7.02 -35.94 12.53
C LEU A 579 -6.34 -37.03 13.35
N SER A 580 -6.13 -38.18 12.73
CA SER A 580 -5.23 -39.22 13.25
C SER A 580 -3.79 -38.67 13.40
N PRO A 581 -2.97 -39.24 14.30
CA PRO A 581 -1.55 -38.86 14.41
C PRO A 581 -0.80 -38.95 13.08
N ASP A 582 -1.13 -39.94 12.25
CA ASP A 582 -0.48 -40.17 10.96
C ASP A 582 -0.93 -39.15 9.91
N ASP A 583 -2.22 -38.87 9.80
CA ASP A 583 -2.72 -37.87 8.85
C ASP A 583 -2.30 -36.44 9.25
N ARG A 584 -2.14 -36.17 10.56
CA ARG A 584 -1.56 -34.92 11.04
C ARG A 584 -0.10 -34.78 10.60
N LYS A 585 0.72 -35.82 10.77
CA LYS A 585 2.12 -35.84 10.31
C LYS A 585 2.22 -35.73 8.79
N LEU A 586 1.34 -36.42 8.07
CA LEU A 586 1.25 -36.38 6.62
C LEU A 586 0.94 -34.96 6.13
N GLY A 587 -0.09 -34.33 6.70
CA GLY A 587 -0.44 -32.94 6.40
C GLY A 587 0.74 -32.00 6.63
N LEU A 588 1.54 -32.19 7.68
CA LEU A 588 2.72 -31.37 7.98
C LEU A 588 3.86 -31.47 6.94
N ARG A 589 3.89 -32.52 6.10
CA ARG A 589 4.88 -32.64 5.01
C ARG A 589 4.70 -31.57 3.94
N PHE A 590 3.49 -31.05 3.77
CA PHE A 590 3.14 -30.05 2.76
C PHE A 590 3.01 -28.66 3.41
N GLN A 591 4.10 -27.91 3.48
CA GLN A 591 4.12 -26.61 4.16
C GLN A 591 3.64 -25.46 3.26
N ASP A 592 3.75 -25.62 1.94
CA ASP A 592 3.46 -24.63 0.91
C ASP A 592 2.12 -24.87 0.18
N LYS A 593 1.44 -26.00 0.47
CA LYS A 593 0.18 -26.38 -0.20
C LYS A 593 -1.06 -26.27 0.69
N VAL A 594 -2.22 -26.01 0.06
CA VAL A 594 -3.53 -26.24 0.68
C VAL A 594 -3.71 -27.75 0.79
N VAL A 595 -4.07 -28.21 1.97
CA VAL A 595 -4.35 -29.62 2.26
C VAL A 595 -5.79 -29.73 2.75
N LEU A 596 -6.61 -30.51 2.04
CA LEU A 596 -7.95 -30.90 2.49
C LEU A 596 -7.94 -32.38 2.86
N THR A 597 -8.29 -32.68 4.09
CA THR A 597 -8.51 -34.05 4.56
C THR A 597 -10.00 -34.26 4.78
N LEU A 598 -10.60 -35.20 4.06
CA LEU A 598 -12.01 -35.58 4.19
C LEU A 598 -12.12 -36.92 4.91
N TYR A 599 -12.82 -36.94 6.04
CA TYR A 599 -13.11 -38.14 6.81
C TYR A 599 -14.58 -38.50 6.68
N ARG A 600 -14.88 -39.64 6.06
CA ARG A 600 -16.21 -40.25 6.10
C ARG A 600 -16.34 -41.03 7.40
N ILE A 601 -17.17 -40.55 8.32
CA ILE A 601 -17.42 -41.21 9.59
C ILE A 601 -18.69 -42.06 9.54
N THR A 602 -18.74 -43.12 10.36
CA THR A 602 -19.86 -44.06 10.39
C THR A 602 -21.11 -43.52 11.09
N GLY A 603 -20.97 -42.47 11.91
CA GLY A 603 -22.07 -41.87 12.66
C GLY A 603 -22.55 -42.67 13.87
N ASP A 604 -21.67 -43.46 14.53
CA ASP A 604 -22.04 -44.29 15.69
C ASP A 604 -22.70 -43.48 16.82
N VAL A 605 -23.93 -43.85 17.18
CA VAL A 605 -24.74 -43.20 18.23
C VAL A 605 -24.05 -43.22 19.59
N ARG A 606 -23.31 -44.29 19.90
CA ARG A 606 -22.54 -44.40 21.16
C ARG A 606 -21.42 -43.37 21.27
N LYS A 607 -21.06 -42.75 20.14
CA LYS A 607 -20.01 -41.74 20.03
C LYS A 607 -20.55 -40.32 19.87
N GLY A 608 -21.85 -40.12 20.13
CA GLY A 608 -22.50 -38.81 20.16
C GLY A 608 -23.05 -38.33 18.81
N TRP A 609 -23.14 -39.22 17.82
CA TRP A 609 -23.70 -38.92 16.49
C TRP A 609 -25.15 -39.40 16.34
N ALA A 610 -25.80 -39.03 15.24
CA ALA A 610 -27.22 -39.32 14.98
C ALA A 610 -27.50 -40.69 14.32
N GLY A 611 -26.51 -41.59 14.21
CA GLY A 611 -26.67 -42.86 13.51
C GLY A 611 -26.56 -42.77 11.98
N ILE A 612 -26.24 -41.58 11.46
CA ILE A 612 -26.15 -41.29 10.03
C ILE A 612 -24.69 -41.04 9.69
N PRO A 613 -24.09 -41.74 8.69
CA PRO A 613 -22.76 -41.44 8.21
C PRO A 613 -22.68 -40.01 7.64
N LEU A 614 -21.54 -39.35 7.80
CA LEU A 614 -21.31 -38.01 7.26
C LEU A 614 -19.83 -37.78 6.93
N TRP A 615 -19.56 -36.68 6.23
CA TRP A 615 -18.21 -36.24 5.90
C TRP A 615 -17.79 -35.10 6.82
N ILE A 616 -16.59 -35.20 7.37
CA ILE A 616 -15.97 -34.13 8.16
C ILE A 616 -14.74 -33.63 7.42
N PRO A 617 -14.73 -32.37 6.93
CA PRO A 617 -13.56 -31.77 6.32
C PRO A 617 -12.56 -31.29 7.37
N ASN A 618 -11.29 -31.30 7.00
CA ASN A 618 -10.21 -30.61 7.69
C ASN A 618 -9.34 -29.91 6.66
N ILE A 619 -9.30 -28.58 6.70
CA ILE A 619 -8.47 -27.78 5.81
C ILE A 619 -7.23 -27.24 6.54
N LYS A 620 -6.12 -27.18 5.83
CA LYS A 620 -4.88 -26.54 6.27
C LYS A 620 -4.31 -25.69 5.15
N PHE A 621 -4.18 -24.39 5.39
CA PHE A 621 -3.54 -23.45 4.46
C PHE A 621 -2.01 -23.49 4.56
N PRO A 622 -1.27 -22.98 3.56
CA PRO A 622 0.19 -22.91 3.59
C PRO A 622 0.72 -22.20 4.84
N GLN A 623 1.78 -22.74 5.43
CA GLN A 623 2.39 -22.26 6.66
C GLN A 623 2.98 -20.85 6.49
N GLY A 624 2.88 -20.03 7.54
CA GLY A 624 3.50 -18.69 7.58
C GLY A 624 2.71 -17.58 6.91
N LYS A 625 1.58 -17.90 6.25
CA LYS A 625 0.61 -16.95 5.71
C LYS A 625 -0.54 -16.73 6.71
N PHE A 626 -1.00 -15.50 6.85
CA PHE A 626 -2.17 -15.13 7.64
C PHE A 626 -3.16 -14.41 6.74
N PHE A 627 -4.41 -14.86 6.76
CA PHE A 627 -5.50 -14.29 5.98
C PHE A 627 -6.33 -13.40 6.89
N TYR A 628 -6.68 -12.22 6.43
CA TYR A 628 -7.47 -11.25 7.18
C TYR A 628 -8.69 -10.82 6.34
N SER A 629 -9.87 -10.85 6.95
CA SER A 629 -11.11 -10.31 6.40
C SER A 629 -11.99 -9.70 7.49
N THR A 630 -12.95 -8.88 7.08
CA THR A 630 -14.07 -8.43 7.92
C THR A 630 -15.42 -8.89 7.39
N ASP A 631 -15.40 -9.69 6.33
CA ASP A 631 -16.59 -10.31 5.76
C ASP A 631 -16.95 -11.51 6.64
N SER A 632 -17.94 -11.30 7.50
CA SER A 632 -18.78 -12.38 8.00
C SER A 632 -19.76 -12.72 6.88
N GLU A 633 -19.91 -14.00 6.56
CA GLU A 633 -20.98 -14.49 5.68
C GLU A 633 -22.30 -13.80 6.03
N ASN A 634 -23.03 -13.37 5.00
CA ASN A 634 -24.32 -12.73 5.11
C ASN A 634 -25.33 -13.66 5.79
N SER A 635 -26.01 -13.16 6.83
CA SER A 635 -27.47 -13.01 6.77
C SER A 635 -27.95 -11.89 7.69
#